data_AF-A0AAD5G3V3-F1
#
_entry.id   AF-A0AAD5G3V3-F1
#
_cell.length_a   1.000
_cell.length_b   1.000
_cell.length_c   1.000
_cell.angle_alpha   90.00
_cell.angle_beta   90.00
_cell.angle_gamma   90.00
#
_symmetry.space_group_name_H-M   'P 1'
#
loop_
_entity.id
_entity.type
_entity.pdbx_description
1 polymer ?
#
loop_
_entity_poly.entity_id
_entity_poly.type
_entity_poly.pdbx_seq_one_letter_code
_entity_poly.pdbx_strand_id
1 'polypeptide(L)'
;MKVTELPNGKHNQHATPLRTTPKTLILITLTLITLTVVPLYYPLHKYPSTHPTTSSTVTPPVYHPLDEVITINDKHHKCDVFSGEWIRNLNAPYYNNMTCWAIHEHQNCQKYGRPDSDFMKWRWKPDGEYNLAGN
;
A
#
# COMPACT_ATOMS: atom_id res chain seq x y z
N MET A 1 69.32 -11.43 -26.78
CA MET A 1 68.00 -11.45 -26.14
C MET A 1 67.89 -10.18 -25.31
N LYS A 2 67.00 -9.25 -25.70
CA LYS A 2 66.97 -7.87 -25.19
C LYS A 2 66.00 -7.82 -24.01
N VAL A 3 66.47 -7.43 -22.83
CA VAL A 3 65.63 -7.17 -21.65
C VAL A 3 64.88 -5.86 -21.90
N THR A 4 63.56 -5.93 -22.02
CA THR A 4 62.69 -4.75 -22.06
C THR A 4 62.28 -4.38 -20.65
N GLU A 5 62.84 -3.27 -20.15
CA GLU A 5 62.36 -2.56 -18.96
C GLU A 5 60.96 -1.95 -19.24
N LEU A 6 60.03 -2.13 -18.30
CA LEU A 6 58.71 -1.50 -18.33
C LEU A 6 58.82 -0.02 -17.88
N PRO A 7 58.10 0.93 -18.49
CA PRO A 7 58.13 2.30 -18.02
C PRO A 7 57.36 2.43 -16.69
N ASN A 8 58.05 2.95 -15.68
CA ASN A 8 57.53 3.36 -14.39
C ASN A 8 56.50 4.49 -14.58
N GLY A 9 55.21 4.16 -14.43
CA GLY A 9 54.11 5.11 -14.50
C GLY A 9 54.07 6.01 -13.27
N LYS A 10 54.56 7.24 -13.41
CA LYS A 10 54.31 8.31 -12.44
C LYS A 10 52.85 8.75 -12.56
N HIS A 11 51.99 8.31 -11.63
CA HIS A 11 50.69 8.94 -11.43
C HIS A 11 50.90 10.34 -10.85
N ASN A 12 50.90 11.35 -11.72
CA ASN A 12 50.74 12.74 -11.31
C ASN A 12 49.30 12.93 -10.83
N GLN A 13 49.11 13.02 -9.51
CA GLN A 13 47.89 13.54 -8.93
C GLN A 13 47.82 15.05 -9.22
N HIS A 14 47.32 15.43 -10.40
CA HIS A 14 46.75 16.76 -10.58
C HIS A 14 45.30 16.71 -10.14
N ALA A 15 45.06 16.72 -8.83
CA ALA A 15 43.80 17.20 -8.31
C ALA A 15 43.75 18.71 -8.59
N THR A 16 43.15 19.09 -9.73
CA THR A 16 42.82 20.49 -10.00
C THR A 16 41.90 20.98 -8.88
N PRO A 17 42.23 22.09 -8.19
CA PRO A 17 41.33 22.66 -7.20
C PRO A 17 40.07 23.10 -7.94
N LEU A 18 38.95 22.43 -7.66
CA LEU A 18 37.66 22.82 -8.22
C LEU A 18 37.32 24.21 -7.65
N ARG A 19 37.60 25.26 -8.41
CA ARG A 19 37.29 26.64 -8.04
C ARG A 19 35.78 26.86 -8.19
N THR A 20 35.03 26.46 -7.17
CA THR A 20 33.59 26.69 -7.09
C THR A 20 33.31 28.16 -6.91
N THR A 21 32.60 28.77 -7.85
CA THR A 21 32.12 30.14 -7.66
C THR A 21 31.03 30.16 -6.60
N PRO A 22 30.82 31.28 -5.88
CA PRO A 22 29.73 31.39 -4.90
C PRO A 22 28.36 31.07 -5.50
N LYS A 23 28.15 31.34 -6.79
CA LYS A 23 26.92 30.96 -7.52
C LYS A 23 26.76 29.45 -7.66
N THR A 24 27.86 28.74 -7.92
CA THR A 24 27.86 27.28 -8.00
C THR A 24 27.56 26.66 -6.64
N LEU A 25 28.10 27.22 -5.55
CA LEU A 25 27.79 26.78 -4.19
C LEU A 25 26.31 27.00 -3.85
N ILE A 26 25.74 28.17 -4.17
CA ILE A 26 24.32 28.47 -3.97
C ILE A 26 23.43 27.51 -4.77
N LEU A 27 23.80 27.20 -6.02
CA LEU A 27 23.04 26.26 -6.84
C LEU A 27 23.07 24.85 -6.22
N ILE A 28 24.25 24.38 -5.81
CA ILE A 28 24.42 23.06 -5.17
C ILE A 28 23.59 22.99 -3.89
N THR A 29 23.65 24.01 -3.02
CA THR A 29 22.87 24.00 -1.78
C THR A 29 21.36 24.00 -2.04
N LEU A 30 20.86 24.80 -3.00
CA LEU A 30 19.45 24.77 -3.39
C LEU A 30 19.02 23.41 -3.94
N THR A 31 19.86 22.77 -4.78
CA THR A 31 19.55 21.42 -5.28
C THR A 31 19.52 20.38 -4.17
N LEU A 32 20.43 20.45 -3.20
CA LEU A 32 20.42 19.54 -2.06
C LEU A 32 19.21 19.79 -1.15
N ILE A 33 18.86 21.04 -0.87
CA ILE A 33 17.68 21.39 -0.06
C ILE A 33 16.40 20.90 -0.74
N THR A 34 16.25 21.12 -2.05
CA THR A 34 15.07 20.62 -2.77
C THR A 34 15.03 19.09 -2.76
N LEU A 35 16.15 18.41 -3.01
CA LEU A 35 16.21 16.94 -3.00
C LEU A 35 15.92 16.34 -1.61
N THR A 36 16.21 17.04 -0.51
CA THR A 36 15.92 16.56 0.86
C THR A 36 14.51 16.92 1.32
N VAL A 37 14.00 18.11 0.97
CA VAL A 37 12.67 18.58 1.38
C VAL A 37 11.57 17.88 0.57
N VAL A 38 11.82 17.57 -0.70
CA VAL A 38 10.83 16.95 -1.60
C VAL A 38 10.34 15.57 -1.09
N PRO A 39 11.21 14.61 -0.71
CA PRO A 39 10.80 13.35 -0.08
C PRO A 39 10.07 13.49 1.25
N LEU A 40 10.34 14.56 2.01
CA LEU A 40 9.69 14.83 3.30
C LEU A 40 8.33 15.54 3.14
N TYR A 41 8.14 16.24 2.03
CA TYR A 41 6.88 16.92 1.69
C TYR A 41 5.82 15.97 1.12
N TYR A 42 6.22 14.97 0.32
CA TYR A 42 5.29 14.01 -0.30
C TYR A 42 4.41 13.21 0.68
N PRO A 43 4.91 12.73 1.84
CA PRO A 43 4.09 12.06 2.84
C PRO A 43 3.06 13.02 3.45
N LEU A 44 3.48 14.24 3.81
CA LEU A 44 2.62 15.16 4.57
C LEU A 44 1.44 15.70 3.76
N HIS A 45 1.59 15.89 2.46
CA HIS A 45 0.50 16.44 1.62
C HIS A 45 -0.56 15.41 1.19
N LYS A 46 -0.23 14.11 1.28
CA LYS A 46 -1.10 13.00 0.86
C LYS A 46 -1.77 12.25 2.01
N TYR A 47 -1.45 12.57 3.26
CA TYR A 47 -2.24 12.18 4.43
C TYR A 47 -3.25 13.29 4.72
N PRO A 48 -4.45 13.31 4.09
CA PRO A 48 -5.53 14.06 4.68
C PRO A 48 -5.74 13.50 6.09
N SER A 49 -5.63 14.36 7.09
CA SER A 49 -6.05 14.05 8.45
C SER A 49 -7.57 13.95 8.46
N THR A 50 -8.09 12.85 7.94
CA THR A 50 -9.44 12.43 8.25
C THR A 50 -9.31 11.59 9.49
N HIS A 51 -9.26 12.24 10.65
CA HIS A 51 -9.68 11.56 11.87
C HIS A 51 -11.07 10.99 11.56
N PRO A 52 -11.28 9.67 11.70
CA PRO A 52 -12.64 9.18 11.78
C PRO A 52 -13.23 9.84 13.01
N THR A 53 -14.10 10.85 12.82
CA THR A 53 -15.05 11.20 13.85
C THR A 53 -15.97 9.99 13.94
N THR A 54 -15.58 9.03 14.75
CA THR A 54 -16.51 8.04 15.27
C THR A 54 -17.48 8.87 16.12
N SER A 55 -18.55 9.35 15.49
CA SER A 55 -19.75 9.73 16.21
C SER A 55 -20.29 8.43 16.77
N SER A 56 -19.74 8.05 17.93
CA SER A 56 -20.31 7.03 18.78
C SER A 56 -21.66 7.56 19.21
N THR A 57 -22.70 7.24 18.45
CA THR A 57 -24.05 7.24 18.97
C THR A 57 -24.03 6.18 20.06
N VAL A 58 -23.83 6.62 21.31
CA VAL A 58 -23.94 5.75 22.48
C VAL A 58 -25.41 5.37 22.57
N THR A 59 -25.79 4.32 21.87
CA THR A 59 -27.06 3.65 22.12
C THR A 59 -26.97 3.09 23.54
N PRO A 60 -27.91 3.39 24.45
CA PRO A 60 -27.92 2.80 25.77
C PRO A 60 -27.97 1.26 25.65
N PRO A 61 -27.42 0.52 26.63
CA PRO A 61 -27.52 -0.93 26.62
C PRO A 61 -29.01 -1.29 26.66
N VAL A 62 -29.49 -1.89 25.57
CA VAL A 62 -30.82 -2.50 25.53
C VAL A 62 -30.78 -3.64 26.54
N TYR A 63 -31.39 -3.40 27.70
CA TYR A 63 -31.69 -4.46 28.65
C TYR A 63 -32.66 -5.40 27.95
N HIS A 64 -32.16 -6.55 27.48
CA HIS A 64 -33.01 -7.66 27.06
C HIS A 64 -33.61 -8.27 28.34
N PRO A 65 -34.94 -8.20 28.55
CA PRO A 65 -35.58 -8.91 29.64
C PRO A 65 -35.34 -10.41 29.47
N LEU A 66 -35.04 -11.04 30.59
CA LEU A 66 -34.75 -12.46 30.74
C LEU A 66 -35.84 -13.33 30.08
N ASP A 67 -35.40 -14.13 29.10
CA ASP A 67 -36.01 -15.34 28.57
C ASP A 67 -37.53 -15.34 28.33
N GLU A 68 -37.98 -14.58 27.32
CA GLU A 68 -39.09 -15.06 26.50
C GLU A 68 -38.47 -15.96 25.42
N VAL A 69 -38.66 -17.28 25.55
CA VAL A 69 -38.23 -18.26 24.54
C VAL A 69 -39.06 -18.01 23.28
N ILE A 70 -38.58 -17.10 22.44
CA ILE A 70 -39.02 -17.00 21.06
C ILE A 70 -38.49 -18.26 20.39
N THR A 71 -39.34 -19.27 20.24
CA THR A 71 -39.07 -20.37 19.31
C THR A 71 -39.15 -19.83 17.89
N ILE A 72 -38.10 -19.09 17.50
CA ILE A 72 -37.78 -18.95 16.09
C ILE A 72 -37.55 -20.38 15.62
N ASN A 73 -38.45 -20.90 14.81
CA ASN A 73 -38.21 -22.15 14.10
C ASN A 73 -37.12 -21.83 13.08
N ASP A 74 -35.90 -21.77 13.60
CA ASP A 74 -34.75 -21.25 12.92
C ASP A 74 -34.25 -22.35 12.00
N LYS A 75 -34.97 -22.53 10.89
CA LYS A 75 -34.39 -23.06 9.67
C LYS A 75 -33.40 -22.04 9.08
N HIS A 76 -32.61 -21.35 9.92
CA HIS A 76 -31.33 -20.79 9.51
C HIS A 76 -30.49 -21.98 9.07
N HIS A 77 -30.65 -22.31 7.79
CA HIS A 77 -29.60 -22.90 6.98
C HIS A 77 -28.30 -22.23 7.40
N LYS A 78 -27.41 -23.03 8.00
CA LYS A 78 -26.21 -22.54 8.66
C LYS A 78 -25.33 -21.90 7.59
N CYS A 79 -25.43 -20.58 7.45
CA CYS A 79 -24.62 -19.83 6.49
C CYS A 79 -23.18 -19.80 7.02
N ASP A 80 -22.39 -20.79 6.62
CA ASP A 80 -20.97 -20.82 6.91
C ASP A 80 -20.24 -19.92 5.92
N VAL A 81 -19.94 -18.68 6.35
CA VAL A 81 -19.24 -17.69 5.53
C VAL A 81 -17.81 -18.10 5.17
N PHE A 82 -17.25 -19.12 5.83
CA PHE A 82 -15.91 -19.63 5.59
C PHE A 82 -15.88 -20.81 4.61
N SER A 83 -17.04 -21.38 4.27
CA SER A 83 -17.21 -22.40 3.23
C SER A 83 -17.67 -21.76 1.92
N GLY A 84 -16.99 -22.10 0.83
CA GLY A 84 -17.22 -21.43 -0.45
C GLY A 84 -16.07 -21.58 -1.43
N GLU A 85 -16.09 -20.75 -2.45
CA GLU A 85 -15.10 -20.75 -3.52
C GLU A 85 -14.59 -19.34 -3.85
N TRP A 86 -13.34 -19.26 -4.30
CA TRP A 86 -12.82 -18.06 -4.94
C TRP A 86 -13.34 -18.00 -6.37
N ILE A 87 -14.00 -16.91 -6.73
CA ILE A 87 -14.46 -16.65 -8.10
C ILE A 87 -13.83 -15.39 -8.66
N ARG A 88 -13.66 -15.33 -9.99
CA ARG A 88 -13.15 -14.11 -10.63
C ARG A 88 -14.17 -12.98 -10.54
N ASN A 89 -13.67 -11.78 -10.28
CA ASN A 89 -14.41 -10.53 -10.25
C ASN A 89 -13.84 -9.57 -11.30
N LEU A 90 -14.58 -9.38 -12.38
CA LEU A 90 -14.17 -8.49 -13.48
C LEU A 90 -14.24 -7.00 -13.10
N ASN A 91 -14.96 -6.66 -12.04
CA ASN A 91 -15.11 -5.28 -11.56
C ASN A 91 -14.02 -4.88 -10.55
N ALA A 92 -13.08 -5.77 -10.24
CA ALA A 92 -11.99 -5.52 -9.30
C ALA A 92 -10.71 -5.03 -10.02
N PRO A 93 -9.80 -4.32 -9.29
CA PRO A 93 -9.88 -3.96 -7.89
C PRO A 93 -10.79 -2.75 -7.62
N TYR A 94 -11.36 -2.65 -6.43
CA TYR A 94 -12.17 -1.49 -6.00
C TYR A 94 -11.32 -0.23 -5.75
N TYR A 95 -10.04 -0.43 -5.44
CA TYR A 95 -9.07 0.64 -5.24
C TYR A 95 -7.69 0.19 -5.73
N ASN A 96 -6.83 1.14 -6.05
CA ASN A 96 -5.45 0.89 -6.44
C ASN A 96 -4.53 1.89 -5.72
N ASN A 97 -3.22 1.76 -5.98
CA ASN A 97 -2.19 2.64 -5.43
C ASN A 97 -2.37 4.13 -5.75
N MET A 98 -3.18 4.48 -6.75
CA MET A 98 -3.49 5.86 -7.13
C MET A 98 -4.80 6.36 -6.52
N THR A 99 -5.80 5.49 -6.35
CA THR A 99 -7.14 5.88 -5.86
C THR A 99 -7.28 5.81 -4.34
N CYS A 100 -6.46 5.01 -3.65
CA CYS A 100 -6.47 4.93 -2.19
C CYS A 100 -5.13 5.39 -1.61
N TRP A 101 -5.15 6.53 -0.91
CA TRP A 101 -3.97 7.08 -0.23
C TRP A 101 -3.64 6.37 1.08
N ALA A 102 -4.61 5.63 1.64
CA ALA A 102 -4.49 4.97 2.94
C ALA A 102 -3.87 3.55 2.87
N ILE A 103 -3.45 3.09 1.68
CA ILE A 103 -2.71 1.81 1.57
C ILE A 103 -1.35 2.00 2.22
N HIS A 104 -1.11 1.30 3.34
CA HIS A 104 0.18 1.34 4.02
C HIS A 104 1.31 0.85 3.09
N GLU A 105 2.48 1.46 3.20
CA GLU A 105 3.59 1.19 2.27
C GLU A 105 3.97 -0.30 2.21
N HIS A 106 4.02 -0.99 3.35
CA HIS A 106 4.32 -2.42 3.41
C HIS A 106 3.23 -3.33 2.81
N GLN A 107 2.05 -2.77 2.48
CA GLN A 107 0.93 -3.46 1.83
C GLN A 107 0.76 -3.05 0.36
N ASN A 108 1.48 -2.02 -0.11
CA ASN A 108 1.31 -1.45 -1.46
C ASN A 108 2.17 -2.18 -2.50
N CYS A 109 1.91 -3.48 -2.69
CA CYS A 109 2.71 -4.33 -3.59
C CYS A 109 2.81 -3.78 -5.02
N GLN A 110 1.75 -3.14 -5.53
CA GLN A 110 1.75 -2.54 -6.87
C GLN A 110 2.74 -1.36 -6.97
N LYS A 111 2.82 -0.52 -5.93
CA LYS A 111 3.81 0.57 -5.86
C LYS A 111 5.23 0.03 -5.76
N TYR A 112 5.43 -1.07 -5.03
CA TYR A 112 6.74 -1.65 -4.75
C TYR A 112 7.16 -2.77 -5.71
N GLY A 113 6.63 -2.74 -6.93
CA GLY A 113 7.22 -3.49 -8.05
C GLY A 113 6.65 -4.88 -8.29
N ARG A 114 5.51 -5.24 -7.69
CA ARG A 114 4.79 -6.45 -8.10
C ARG A 114 4.20 -6.23 -9.51
N PRO A 115 4.61 -7.03 -10.51
CA PRO A 115 4.23 -6.78 -11.91
C PRO A 115 2.85 -7.36 -12.28
N ASP A 116 2.39 -8.40 -11.57
CA ASP A 116 1.09 -9.03 -11.80
C ASP A 116 -0.03 -8.35 -11.01
N SER A 117 -1.24 -8.32 -11.58
CA SER A 117 -2.44 -7.71 -10.96
C SER A 117 -3.62 -8.67 -10.81
N ASP A 118 -3.52 -9.89 -11.38
CA ASP A 118 -4.62 -10.84 -11.42
C ASP A 118 -5.05 -11.34 -10.04
N PHE A 119 -4.16 -11.27 -9.05
CA PHE A 119 -4.47 -11.61 -7.66
C PHE A 119 -5.60 -10.75 -7.07
N MET A 120 -5.76 -9.50 -7.54
CA MET A 120 -6.83 -8.63 -7.07
C MET A 120 -8.18 -8.89 -7.77
N LYS A 121 -8.20 -9.72 -8.82
CA LYS A 121 -9.40 -10.04 -9.61
C LYS A 121 -10.18 -11.21 -9.04
N TRP A 122 -10.01 -11.54 -7.76
CA TRP A 122 -10.69 -12.63 -7.08
C TRP A 122 -11.56 -12.09 -5.94
N ARG A 123 -12.73 -12.69 -5.76
CA ARG A 123 -13.58 -12.45 -4.59
C ARG A 123 -14.05 -13.77 -4.01
N TRP A 124 -14.24 -13.79 -2.70
CA TRP A 124 -14.82 -14.92 -1.99
C TRP A 124 -16.34 -14.97 -2.23
N LYS A 125 -16.85 -16.16 -2.58
CA LYS A 125 -18.29 -16.44 -2.73
C LYS A 125 -18.64 -17.57 -1.75
N PRO A 126 -19.33 -17.27 -0.63
CA PRO A 126 -19.81 -18.28 0.29
C PRO A 126 -20.83 -19.23 -0.35
N ASP A 127 -20.84 -20.47 0.12
CA ASP A 127 -21.85 -21.47 -0.22
C ASP A 127 -23.14 -21.16 0.53
N GLY A 128 -24.01 -20.35 -0.07
CA GLY A 128 -25.37 -20.18 0.42
C GLY A 128 -26.27 -21.33 -0.04
N GLU A 129 -27.16 -21.83 0.82
CA GLU A 129 -28.19 -22.81 0.47
C GLU A 129 -29.32 -22.21 -0.41
N TYR A 130 -28.99 -21.48 -1.47
CA TYR A 130 -29.96 -20.99 -2.46
C TYR A 130 -30.14 -21.96 -3.65
N ASN A 131 -29.48 -23.12 -3.63
CA ASN A 131 -29.52 -24.10 -4.73
C ASN A 131 -30.60 -25.19 -4.61
N LEU A 132 -31.59 -25.05 -3.71
CA LEU A 132 -32.67 -26.03 -3.54
C LEU A 132 -34.01 -25.65 -4.21
N ALA A 133 -34.10 -24.53 -4.94
CA ALA A 133 -35.33 -24.10 -5.62
C ALA A 133 -35.22 -24.12 -7.16
N GLY A 134 -34.63 -25.17 -7.72
CA GLY A 134 -34.40 -25.31 -9.16
C GLY A 134 -34.72 -26.70 -9.73
N ASN A 135 -35.79 -27.33 -9.27
CA ASN A 135 -36.38 -28.51 -9.91
C ASN A 135 -37.82 -28.20 -10.32
#